data_AF-A0AAU5LPM4-F1
#
_entry.id   AF-A0AAU5LPM4-F1
#
_cell.length_a   1.000
_cell.length_b   1.000
_cell.length_c   1.000
_cell.angle_alpha   90.00
_cell.angle_beta   90.00
_cell.angle_gamma   90.00
#
_symmetry.space_group_name_H-M   'P 1'
#
loop_
_entity.id
_entity.type
_entity.pdbx_description
1 polymer ?
#
loop_
_entity_poly.entity_id
_entity_poly.type
_entity_poly.pdbx_seq_one_letter_code
_entity_poly.pdbx_strand_id
1 'polypeptide(L)'
;MNKYRLAGMVAALGVLGAGGVAYAAIPDPQGVINACYKKSGLLQEPGALRVSDTGCRTTEIPLAWSQRGPAGPQGVPGAQGVPGPQGIPGQQGLPGQQGLPGEKGEKGETGPQGVPGFSDAYIGKEGNTRLLNRQWTTVMSVDLPAGYYVVLGKAGLFSHHSAKDDARCALQKTYRDDNTHVTLGANSTSADSLEVSLQGVAILGAPTTVTMICLAQNGFASPQLTALKVGELHLPN
;
A
#
# COMPACT_ATOMS: atom_id res chain seq x y z
N MET A 1 -73.91 -28.60 2.35
CA MET A 1 -73.28 -28.17 3.61
C MET A 1 -73.48 -29.24 4.68
N ASN A 2 -72.54 -30.18 4.83
CA ASN A 2 -72.24 -30.92 6.07
C ASN A 2 -71.00 -31.82 5.89
N LYS A 3 -70.03 -31.66 6.79
CA LYS A 3 -69.09 -32.62 7.44
C LYS A 3 -68.63 -33.90 6.69
N TYR A 4 -67.30 -34.13 6.62
CA TYR A 4 -66.55 -35.20 7.34
C TYR A 4 -65.16 -35.53 6.73
N ARG A 5 -64.13 -35.46 7.61
CA ARG A 5 -63.01 -36.41 7.84
C ARG A 5 -61.74 -36.41 6.98
N LEU A 6 -60.60 -36.15 7.65
CA LEU A 6 -59.42 -37.05 7.90
C LEU A 6 -58.32 -36.18 8.57
N ALA A 7 -58.04 -36.30 9.87
CA ALA A 7 -57.14 -37.27 10.51
C ALA A 7 -55.72 -37.32 9.88
N GLY A 8 -54.73 -36.83 10.62
CA GLY A 8 -53.30 -36.96 10.29
C GLY A 8 -52.41 -36.23 11.30
N MET A 9 -52.13 -36.87 12.44
CA MET A 9 -51.00 -36.50 13.30
C MET A 9 -49.70 -36.76 12.55
N VAL A 10 -48.86 -35.73 12.37
CA VAL A 10 -47.43 -35.93 12.11
C VAL A 10 -46.66 -35.05 13.09
N ALA A 11 -45.97 -35.72 14.00
CA ALA A 11 -45.00 -35.12 14.91
C ALA A 11 -43.78 -34.65 14.10
N ALA A 12 -43.48 -33.36 14.13
CA ALA A 12 -42.22 -32.83 13.63
C ALA A 12 -41.24 -32.72 14.82
N LEU A 13 -40.38 -33.73 14.94
CA LEU A 13 -39.21 -33.75 15.83
C LEU A 13 -37.96 -33.36 15.03
N GLY A 14 -37.20 -32.39 15.54
CA GLY A 14 -35.80 -32.10 15.18
C GLY A 14 -35.59 -31.42 13.83
N VAL A 15 -34.68 -30.47 13.63
CA VAL A 15 -33.43 -30.15 14.33
C VAL A 15 -33.21 -28.64 14.19
N LEU A 16 -33.01 -27.93 15.31
CA LEU A 16 -32.39 -26.61 15.29
C LEU A 16 -30.93 -26.82 14.88
N GLY A 17 -30.65 -26.72 13.59
CA GLY A 17 -29.29 -26.60 13.09
C GLY A 17 -28.75 -25.25 13.56
N ALA A 18 -28.14 -25.21 14.74
CA ALA A 18 -27.26 -24.13 15.15
C ALA A 18 -25.99 -24.22 14.29
N GLY A 19 -26.09 -23.81 13.03
CA GLY A 19 -24.94 -23.52 12.19
C GLY A 19 -24.29 -22.23 12.70
N GLY A 20 -23.47 -22.35 13.74
CA GLY A 20 -22.57 -21.27 14.15
C GLY A 20 -21.56 -21.06 13.03
N VAL A 21 -21.75 -20.00 12.23
CA VAL A 21 -20.68 -19.46 11.39
C VAL A 21 -19.62 -18.88 12.32
N ALA A 22 -18.57 -19.64 12.58
CA ALA A 22 -17.37 -19.12 13.21
C ALA A 22 -16.68 -18.21 12.20
N TYR A 23 -16.90 -16.89 12.30
CA TYR A 23 -16.08 -15.93 11.61
C TYR A 23 -14.70 -15.93 12.26
N ALA A 24 -13.71 -16.44 11.54
CA ALA A 24 -12.32 -16.15 11.83
C ALA A 24 -12.12 -14.64 11.67
N ALA A 25 -11.97 -13.91 12.78
CA ALA A 25 -11.62 -12.50 12.73
C ALA A 25 -10.18 -12.39 12.22
N ILE A 26 -10.02 -11.82 11.03
CA ILE A 26 -8.74 -11.39 10.50
C ILE A 26 -8.76 -9.86 10.59
N PRO A 27 -7.91 -9.23 11.40
CA PRO A 27 -6.80 -9.79 12.18
C PRO A 27 -7.27 -10.47 13.48
N ASP A 28 -6.37 -11.24 14.11
CA ASP A 28 -6.63 -11.84 15.42
C ASP A 28 -6.83 -10.77 16.53
N PRO A 29 -7.22 -11.14 17.77
CA PRO A 29 -7.42 -10.18 18.86
C PRO A 29 -6.18 -9.34 19.21
N GLN A 30 -4.98 -9.76 18.79
CA GLN A 30 -3.72 -9.05 19.00
C GLN A 30 -3.40 -8.12 17.80
N GLY A 31 -4.23 -8.11 16.76
CA GLY A 31 -4.07 -7.30 15.56
C GLY A 31 -3.09 -7.91 14.55
N VAL A 32 -2.83 -9.21 14.64
CA VAL A 32 -1.92 -9.93 13.75
C VAL A 32 -2.70 -10.67 12.66
N ILE A 33 -2.23 -10.55 11.42
CA ILE A 33 -2.73 -11.31 10.28
C ILE A 33 -1.78 -12.48 10.04
N ASN A 34 -2.30 -13.69 10.15
CA ASN A 34 -1.58 -14.93 9.88
C ASN A 34 -1.86 -15.40 8.45
N ALA A 35 -0.80 -15.73 7.71
CA ALA A 35 -0.88 -16.23 6.35
C ALA A 35 0.12 -17.37 6.10
N CYS A 36 -0.13 -18.12 5.04
CA CYS A 36 0.69 -19.26 4.64
C CYS A 36 1.10 -19.07 3.18
N TYR A 37 2.41 -19.20 2.94
CA TYR A 37 3.01 -19.09 1.63
C TYR A 37 3.49 -20.46 1.15
N LYS A 38 3.07 -20.86 -0.05
CA LYS A 38 3.60 -22.01 -0.77
C LYS A 38 4.45 -21.52 -1.93
N LYS A 39 5.74 -21.82 -1.88
CA LYS A 39 6.67 -21.54 -2.98
C LYS A 39 6.29 -22.37 -4.22
N SER A 40 6.38 -21.76 -5.39
CA SER A 40 6.18 -22.44 -6.67
C SER A 40 7.13 -23.65 -6.77
N GLY A 41 6.57 -24.83 -7.07
CA GLY A 41 7.32 -26.08 -7.18
C GLY A 41 7.95 -26.26 -8.57
N LEU A 42 8.78 -27.30 -8.72
CA LEU A 42 9.44 -27.68 -9.98
C LEU A 42 8.47 -28.07 -11.12
N LEU A 43 7.17 -28.20 -10.83
CA LEU A 43 6.12 -28.61 -11.77
C LEU A 43 5.20 -27.45 -12.19
N GLN A 44 5.72 -26.23 -12.33
CA GLN A 44 4.97 -25.07 -12.88
C GLN A 44 3.71 -24.64 -12.13
N GLU A 45 3.52 -25.09 -10.89
CA GLU A 45 2.45 -24.57 -10.02
C GLU A 45 2.80 -23.14 -9.57
N PRO A 46 1.97 -22.13 -9.84
CA PRO A 46 2.24 -20.77 -9.37
C PRO A 46 2.30 -20.74 -7.84
N GLY A 47 3.22 -19.91 -7.31
CA GLY A 47 3.30 -19.71 -5.86
C GLY A 47 1.97 -19.17 -5.34
N ALA A 48 1.51 -19.69 -4.20
CA ALA A 48 0.22 -19.33 -3.63
C ALA A 48 0.40 -18.74 -2.24
N LEU A 49 -0.29 -17.63 -1.98
CA LEU A 49 -0.42 -17.03 -0.65
C LEU A 49 -1.88 -17.18 -0.21
N ARG A 50 -2.11 -17.66 1.01
CA ARG A 50 -3.44 -17.70 1.61
C ARG A 50 -3.42 -17.16 3.04
N VAL A 51 -4.43 -16.40 3.42
CA VAL A 51 -4.62 -15.99 4.81
C VAL A 51 -5.24 -17.17 5.58
N SER A 52 -4.73 -17.47 6.78
CA SER A 52 -5.15 -18.65 7.55
C SER A 52 -5.02 -18.40 9.04
N ASP A 53 -6.13 -18.52 9.76
CA ASP A 53 -6.22 -18.50 11.23
C ASP A 53 -6.00 -19.88 11.86
N THR A 54 -6.28 -20.95 11.10
CA THR A 54 -6.16 -22.36 11.51
C THR A 54 -4.75 -22.95 11.34
N GLY A 55 -3.77 -22.12 10.99
CA GLY A 55 -2.37 -22.53 10.80
C GLY A 55 -2.03 -22.98 9.37
N CYS A 56 -0.75 -23.29 9.17
CA CYS A 56 -0.18 -23.65 7.87
C CYS A 56 -0.03 -25.16 7.71
N ARG A 57 -0.13 -25.63 6.45
CA ARG A 57 0.18 -27.01 6.09
C ARG A 57 1.69 -27.24 6.25
N THR A 58 2.11 -28.50 6.41
CA THR A 58 3.53 -28.87 6.54
C THR A 58 4.39 -28.48 5.33
N THR A 59 3.77 -28.26 4.17
CA THR A 59 4.43 -27.83 2.93
C THR A 59 4.36 -26.31 2.71
N GLU A 60 3.87 -25.55 3.69
CA GLU A 60 3.69 -24.11 3.63
C GLU A 60 4.59 -23.41 4.65
N ILE A 61 4.98 -22.19 4.35
CA ILE A 61 5.77 -21.33 5.23
C ILE A 61 4.81 -20.37 5.94
N PRO A 62 4.80 -20.35 7.29
CA PRO A 62 3.97 -19.40 8.04
C PRO A 62 4.54 -17.98 7.95
N LEU A 63 3.63 -17.02 7.78
CA LEU A 63 3.89 -15.59 7.75
C LEU A 63 2.92 -14.90 8.72
N ALA A 64 3.39 -13.88 9.41
CA ALA A 64 2.57 -13.08 10.30
C ALA A 64 2.99 -11.62 10.25
N TRP A 65 2.03 -10.70 10.19
CA TRP A 65 2.30 -9.26 10.29
C TRP A 65 1.22 -8.56 11.12
N SER A 66 1.64 -7.54 11.88
CA SER A 66 0.72 -6.72 12.68
C SER A 66 0.15 -5.58 11.85
N GLN A 67 -1.13 -5.25 12.08
CA GLN A 67 -1.73 -4.03 11.54
C GLN A 67 -1.19 -2.75 12.21
N ARG A 68 -0.51 -2.87 13.36
CA ARG A 68 0.11 -1.75 14.05
C ARG A 68 1.63 -1.84 13.91
N GLY A 69 2.27 -0.72 13.56
CA GLY A 69 3.71 -0.62 13.58
C GLY A 69 4.30 -0.75 14.99
N PRO A 70 5.62 -0.96 15.13
CA PRO A 70 6.27 -0.97 16.42
C PRO A 70 6.08 0.38 17.14
N ALA A 71 6.07 0.35 18.47
CA ALA A 71 6.08 1.58 19.27
C ALA A 71 7.31 2.43 18.92
N GLY A 72 7.13 3.75 18.85
CA GLY A 72 8.24 4.67 18.62
C GLY A 72 9.28 4.62 19.75
N PRO A 73 10.52 5.06 19.49
CA PRO A 73 11.56 5.13 20.52
C PRO A 73 11.13 6.06 21.67
N GLN A 74 11.64 5.79 22.87
CA GLN A 74 11.47 6.67 24.02
C GLN A 74 12.10 8.04 23.73
N GLY A 75 11.40 9.12 24.10
CA GLY A 75 11.93 10.48 23.99
C GLY A 75 13.18 10.70 24.85
N VAL A 76 14.04 11.63 24.44
CA VAL A 76 15.23 12.02 25.21
C VAL A 76 14.85 12.66 26.55
N PRO A 77 15.69 12.52 27.61
CA PRO A 77 15.51 13.27 28.86
C PRO A 77 15.46 14.78 28.60
N GLY A 78 14.60 15.50 29.34
CA GLY A 78 14.53 16.96 29.26
C GLY A 78 15.84 17.62 29.68
N ALA A 79 16.06 18.86 29.21
CA ALA A 79 17.21 19.66 29.61
C ALA A 79 17.17 19.96 31.13
N GLN A 80 18.35 20.12 31.74
CA GLN A 80 18.46 20.55 33.14
C GLN A 80 17.86 21.95 33.31
N GLY A 81 17.06 22.16 34.36
CA GLY A 81 16.48 23.47 34.67
C GLY A 81 17.56 24.52 34.94
N VAL A 82 17.27 25.78 34.59
CA VAL A 82 18.14 26.91 34.90
C VAL A 82 18.29 27.11 36.41
N PRO A 83 19.48 27.47 36.92
CA PRO A 83 19.64 27.84 38.33
C PRO A 83 18.68 28.96 38.74
N GLY A 84 18.11 28.85 39.94
CA GLY A 84 17.26 29.92 40.49
C GLY A 84 18.02 31.23 40.68
N PRO A 85 17.32 32.38 40.68
CA PRO A 85 17.94 33.68 40.93
C PRO A 85 18.57 33.72 42.34
N GLN A 86 19.66 34.46 42.47
CA GLN A 86 20.34 34.67 43.75
C GLN A 86 19.39 35.36 44.75
N GLY A 87 19.29 34.81 45.95
CA GLY A 87 18.48 35.39 47.02
C GLY A 87 18.98 36.77 47.44
N ILE A 88 18.03 37.66 47.76
CA ILE A 88 18.31 39.00 48.32
C ILE A 88 18.98 38.85 49.70
N PRO A 89 20.03 39.64 50.03
CA PRO A 89 20.66 39.59 51.35
C PRO A 89 19.68 39.96 52.47
N GLY A 90 19.58 39.11 53.50
CA GLY A 90 18.73 39.36 54.69
C GLY A 90 19.41 40.22 55.76
N GLN A 91 18.60 40.87 56.62
CA GLN A 91 19.08 41.49 57.87
C GLN A 91 19.34 40.41 58.95
N GLN A 92 20.20 40.73 59.93
CA GLN A 92 20.78 39.86 60.97
C GLN A 92 19.73 39.11 61.84
N GLY A 93 19.89 37.79 62.10
CA GLY A 93 18.78 36.88 62.49
C GLY A 93 18.90 36.01 63.78
N LEU A 94 17.81 35.27 64.06
CA LEU A 94 17.65 34.14 65.03
C LEU A 94 17.80 32.76 64.32
N PRO A 95 18.02 31.63 65.02
CA PRO A 95 18.30 30.32 64.39
C PRO A 95 17.14 29.79 63.53
N GLY A 96 17.42 29.33 62.30
CA GLY A 96 16.42 28.97 61.30
C GLY A 96 15.84 27.56 61.42
N GLN A 97 14.55 27.41 61.09
CA GLN A 97 13.89 26.11 60.91
C GLN A 97 14.32 25.44 59.59
N GLN A 98 14.30 24.11 59.57
CA GLN A 98 14.62 23.31 58.39
C GLN A 98 13.67 23.65 57.22
N GLY A 99 14.25 23.95 56.06
CA GLY A 99 13.48 24.33 54.86
C GLY A 99 12.59 23.19 54.35
N LEU A 100 11.41 23.55 53.85
CA LEU A 100 10.47 22.61 53.24
C LEU A 100 11.06 22.00 51.94
N PRO A 101 10.71 20.74 51.60
CA PRO A 101 11.07 20.15 50.31
C PRO A 101 10.53 20.99 49.15
N GLY A 102 11.33 21.18 48.10
CA GLY A 102 10.92 21.93 46.92
C GLY A 102 9.76 21.27 46.16
N GLU A 103 8.96 22.09 45.48
CA GLU A 103 7.85 21.60 44.67
C GLU A 103 8.33 20.76 43.48
N LYS A 104 7.50 19.79 43.09
CA LYS A 104 7.75 18.94 41.93
C LYS A 104 7.67 19.78 40.65
N GLY A 105 8.71 19.74 39.83
CA GLY A 105 8.77 20.51 38.58
C GLY A 105 7.64 20.19 37.60
N GLU A 106 7.30 21.16 36.77
CA GLU A 106 6.29 21.04 35.73
C GLU A 106 6.64 19.98 34.68
N LYS A 107 5.60 19.42 34.04
CA LYS A 107 5.78 18.45 32.96
C LYS A 107 6.44 19.15 31.77
N GLY A 108 7.55 18.60 31.28
CA GLY A 108 8.24 19.12 30.11
C GLY A 108 7.35 19.18 28.87
N GLU A 109 7.64 20.15 28.00
CA GLU A 109 6.94 20.35 26.73
C GLU A 109 7.06 19.13 25.81
N THR A 110 6.05 18.91 24.98
CA THR A 110 6.08 17.88 23.94
C THR A 110 7.26 18.16 22.99
N GLY A 111 8.10 17.15 22.75
CA GLY A 111 9.19 17.26 21.78
C GLY A 111 8.67 17.64 20.38
N PRO A 112 9.51 18.25 19.53
CA PRO A 112 9.10 18.64 18.19
C PRO A 112 8.63 17.42 17.40
N GLN A 113 7.62 17.62 16.54
CA GLN A 113 7.19 16.60 15.59
C GLN A 113 8.40 16.15 14.76
N GLY A 114 8.58 14.83 14.61
CA GLY A 114 9.62 14.29 13.73
C GLY A 114 9.48 14.85 12.32
N VAL A 115 10.60 15.08 11.65
CA VAL A 115 10.60 15.51 10.24
C VAL A 115 9.75 14.52 9.42
N PRO A 116 8.79 15.00 8.61
CA PRO A 116 8.07 14.14 7.67
C PRO A 116 9.06 13.36 6.80
N GLY A 117 8.77 12.07 6.54
CA GLY A 117 9.59 11.29 5.61
C GLY A 117 9.63 11.91 4.21
N PHE A 118 10.76 11.83 3.52
CA PHE A 118 11.02 12.43 2.20
C PHE A 118 10.32 11.72 1.02
N SER A 119 9.08 11.23 1.18
CA SER A 119 8.36 10.67 0.03
C SER A 119 7.73 11.81 -0.78
N ASP A 120 8.53 12.44 -1.64
CA ASP A 120 7.99 13.29 -2.71
C ASP A 120 7.34 12.37 -3.76
N ALA A 121 6.02 12.49 -3.94
CA ALA A 121 5.28 11.78 -4.97
C ALA A 121 5.03 12.73 -6.15
N TYR A 122 5.40 12.30 -7.35
CA TYR A 122 5.21 13.02 -8.60
C TYR A 122 4.18 12.28 -9.43
N ILE A 123 3.14 12.98 -9.87
CA ILE A 123 2.07 12.41 -10.68
C ILE A 123 2.15 13.06 -12.06
N GLY A 124 2.14 12.23 -13.10
CA GLY A 124 2.06 12.70 -14.48
C GLY A 124 0.75 13.45 -14.72
N LYS A 125 0.79 14.48 -15.57
CA LYS A 125 -0.39 15.30 -15.90
C LYS A 125 -1.21 14.64 -17.01
N GLU A 126 -2.52 14.55 -16.80
CA GLU A 126 -3.52 13.87 -17.65
C GLU A 126 -3.25 13.92 -19.16
N GLY A 127 -3.45 12.77 -19.82
CA GLY A 127 -3.36 12.64 -21.26
C GLY A 127 -4.13 11.43 -21.78
N ASN A 128 -5.46 11.52 -21.85
CA ASN A 128 -6.22 10.56 -22.65
C ASN A 128 -5.77 10.71 -24.10
N THR A 129 -5.09 9.69 -24.61
CA THR A 129 -4.39 9.78 -25.89
C THR A 129 -4.92 8.73 -26.84
N ARG A 130 -5.27 9.16 -28.05
CA ARG A 130 -5.68 8.26 -29.11
C ARG A 130 -4.46 7.56 -29.68
N LEU A 131 -4.50 6.24 -29.73
CA LEU A 131 -3.46 5.39 -30.30
C LEU A 131 -3.89 4.97 -31.70
N LEU A 132 -3.05 5.26 -32.69
CA LEU A 132 -3.32 5.03 -34.10
C LEU A 132 -2.12 4.39 -34.78
N ASN A 133 -2.41 3.55 -35.77
CA ASN A 133 -1.44 3.03 -36.73
C ASN A 133 -0.24 2.29 -36.10
N ARG A 134 -0.43 1.71 -34.89
CA ARG A 134 0.65 1.04 -34.12
C ARG A 134 1.92 1.88 -33.97
N GLN A 135 1.78 3.20 -33.88
CA GLN A 135 2.91 4.07 -33.56
C GLN A 135 3.05 4.24 -32.06
N TRP A 136 4.30 4.24 -31.59
CA TRP A 136 4.62 4.60 -30.20
C TRP A 136 4.26 6.07 -29.96
N THR A 137 3.31 6.28 -29.09
CA THR A 137 2.83 7.61 -28.73
C THR A 137 3.03 7.81 -27.23
N THR A 138 3.56 8.96 -26.83
CA THR A 138 3.60 9.37 -25.43
C THR A 138 2.19 9.59 -24.94
N VAL A 139 1.78 8.78 -23.97
CA VAL A 139 0.46 8.87 -23.37
C VAL A 139 0.51 9.66 -22.06
N MET A 140 1.66 9.69 -21.39
CA MET A 140 1.83 10.38 -20.12
C MET A 140 3.30 10.68 -19.88
N SER A 141 3.61 11.79 -19.21
CA SER A 141 4.96 12.15 -18.81
C SER A 141 4.99 12.80 -17.44
N VAL A 142 6.11 12.65 -16.75
CA VAL A 142 6.36 13.30 -15.47
C VAL A 142 7.79 13.83 -15.42
N ASP A 143 7.94 15.09 -15.04
CA ASP A 143 9.25 15.73 -14.87
C ASP A 143 9.76 15.47 -13.46
N LEU A 144 10.93 14.83 -13.37
CA LEU A 144 11.53 14.45 -12.11
C LEU A 144 12.88 15.16 -11.94
N PRO A 145 13.19 15.70 -10.75
CA PRO A 145 14.54 16.16 -10.45
C PRO A 145 15.52 14.98 -10.36
N ALA A 146 16.81 15.28 -10.16
CA ALA A 146 17.81 14.26 -9.89
C ALA A 146 17.48 13.48 -8.61
N GLY A 147 17.66 12.16 -8.63
CA GLY A 147 17.35 11.27 -7.52
C GLY A 147 17.02 9.84 -7.93
N TYR A 148 16.57 9.06 -6.95
CA TYR A 148 16.14 7.67 -7.11
C TYR A 148 14.62 7.61 -7.01
N TYR A 149 13.99 6.87 -7.93
CA TYR A 149 12.55 6.80 -8.03
C TYR A 149 12.07 5.37 -8.27
N VAL A 150 10.95 5.02 -7.65
CA VAL A 150 10.11 3.91 -8.10
C VAL A 150 9.01 4.49 -8.97
N VAL A 151 8.94 4.06 -10.22
CA VAL A 151 8.01 4.55 -11.24
C VAL A 151 6.95 3.48 -11.50
N LEU A 152 5.69 3.85 -11.26
CA LEU A 152 4.51 3.02 -11.48
C LEU A 152 3.71 3.62 -12.63
N GLY A 153 3.58 2.86 -13.72
CA GLY A 153 2.74 3.20 -14.85
C GLY A 153 1.50 2.31 -14.87
N LYS A 154 0.33 2.89 -15.12
CA LYS A 154 -0.90 2.17 -15.41
C LYS A 154 -1.53 2.73 -16.66
N ALA A 155 -2.02 1.88 -17.55
CA ALA A 155 -2.74 2.32 -18.74
C ALA A 155 -3.96 1.44 -18.98
N GLY A 156 -5.14 2.04 -18.94
CA GLY A 156 -6.35 1.44 -19.49
C GLY A 156 -6.35 1.56 -21.00
N LEU A 157 -6.46 0.45 -21.72
CA LEU A 157 -6.48 0.39 -23.18
C LEU A 157 -7.87 -0.03 -23.63
N PHE A 158 -8.42 0.71 -24.59
CA PHE A 158 -9.76 0.48 -25.14
C PHE A 158 -9.70 0.36 -26.65
N SER A 159 -10.23 -0.73 -27.22
CA SER A 159 -10.47 -0.87 -28.66
C SER A 159 -11.96 -0.97 -28.97
N HIS A 160 -12.36 -0.41 -30.10
CA HIS A 160 -13.74 -0.41 -30.61
C HIS A 160 -13.87 -1.25 -31.89
N HIS A 161 -12.93 -2.16 -32.17
CA HIS A 161 -12.90 -2.95 -33.41
C HIS A 161 -12.91 -4.45 -33.15
N SER A 162 -13.59 -5.19 -34.04
CA SER A 162 -13.79 -6.65 -33.99
C SER A 162 -12.57 -7.46 -34.45
N ALA A 163 -11.38 -6.86 -34.52
CA ALA A 163 -10.13 -7.53 -34.87
C ALA A 163 -9.24 -7.64 -33.64
N LYS A 164 -8.41 -8.69 -33.56
CA LYS A 164 -7.42 -8.81 -32.49
C LYS A 164 -6.42 -7.66 -32.61
N ASP A 165 -6.48 -6.72 -31.68
CA ASP A 165 -5.58 -5.57 -31.65
C ASP A 165 -4.41 -5.84 -30.71
N ASP A 166 -3.19 -5.71 -31.25
CA ASP A 166 -1.98 -5.74 -30.46
C ASP A 166 -1.75 -4.39 -29.79
N ALA A 167 -1.58 -4.37 -28.47
CA ALA A 167 -1.25 -3.17 -27.73
C ALA A 167 -0.04 -3.37 -26.83
N ARG A 168 0.82 -2.35 -26.77
CA ARG A 168 2.06 -2.39 -25.98
C ARG A 168 2.21 -1.08 -25.24
N CYS A 169 2.74 -1.15 -24.03
CA CYS A 169 3.11 0.03 -23.26
C CYS A 169 4.50 -0.16 -22.65
N ALA A 170 5.26 0.93 -22.57
CA ALA A 170 6.59 0.93 -21.98
C ALA A 170 6.88 2.21 -21.19
N LEU A 171 7.73 2.09 -20.17
CA LEU A 171 8.33 3.22 -19.45
C LEU A 171 9.70 3.53 -20.03
N GLN A 172 9.88 4.72 -20.60
CA GLN A 172 11.17 5.17 -21.10
C GLN A 172 11.94 5.92 -20.01
N LYS A 173 13.27 5.87 -20.06
CA LYS A 173 14.18 6.58 -19.13
C LYS A 173 14.22 5.98 -17.72
N THR A 174 13.76 4.75 -17.58
CA THR A 174 13.94 3.99 -16.35
C THR A 174 15.24 3.19 -16.45
N TYR A 175 15.87 2.87 -15.32
CA TYR A 175 17.04 1.99 -15.23
C TYR A 175 16.77 0.63 -15.89
N ARG A 176 15.51 0.19 -15.84
CA ARG A 176 14.99 -0.96 -16.59
C ARG A 176 13.82 -0.46 -17.44
N ASP A 177 14.06 -0.23 -18.73
CA ASP A 177 12.98 0.04 -19.68
C ASP A 177 12.02 -1.16 -19.68
N ASP A 178 10.90 -1.01 -18.98
CA ASP A 178 9.90 -2.05 -18.82
C ASP A 178 8.89 -1.97 -19.96
N ASN A 179 8.77 -3.06 -20.72
CA ASN A 179 7.85 -3.18 -21.84
C ASN A 179 6.87 -4.33 -21.59
N THR A 180 5.57 -4.02 -21.60
CA THR A 180 4.50 -5.01 -21.44
C THR A 180 3.68 -5.12 -22.71
N HIS A 181 3.51 -6.35 -23.18
CA HIS A 181 2.75 -6.72 -24.37
C HIS A 181 1.42 -7.33 -23.95
N VAL A 182 0.31 -6.82 -24.52
CA VAL A 182 -0.99 -7.43 -24.30
C VAL A 182 -1.82 -7.44 -25.59
N THR A 183 -2.51 -8.56 -25.81
CA THR A 183 -3.41 -8.73 -26.95
C THR A 183 -4.86 -8.53 -26.53
N LEU A 184 -5.55 -7.60 -27.18
CA LEU A 184 -6.99 -7.41 -27.02
C LEU A 184 -7.70 -8.48 -27.88
N GLY A 185 -8.47 -9.35 -27.23
CA GLY A 185 -9.08 -10.52 -27.88
C GLY A 185 -10.43 -10.19 -28.51
N ALA A 186 -10.52 -10.25 -29.84
CA ALA A 186 -11.80 -10.08 -30.53
C ALA A 186 -12.75 -11.26 -30.29
N ASN A 187 -13.85 -11.03 -29.54
CA ASN A 187 -15.13 -11.73 -29.72
C ASN A 187 -16.29 -11.11 -28.90
N SER A 188 -16.45 -9.78 -28.89
CA SER A 188 -17.66 -9.20 -28.29
C SER A 188 -18.12 -7.95 -29.04
N THR A 189 -19.43 -7.74 -29.10
CA THR A 189 -20.08 -6.51 -29.57
C THR A 189 -19.93 -5.35 -28.57
N SER A 190 -19.03 -5.49 -27.60
CA SER A 190 -18.74 -4.51 -26.54
C SER A 190 -17.28 -4.08 -26.64
N ALA A 191 -17.00 -2.84 -26.24
CA ALA A 191 -15.63 -2.34 -26.15
C ALA A 191 -14.80 -3.25 -25.22
N ASP A 192 -13.72 -3.82 -25.72
CA ASP A 192 -12.79 -4.57 -24.88
C ASP A 192 -11.89 -3.57 -24.14
N SER A 193 -11.92 -3.63 -22.80
CA SER A 193 -11.07 -2.84 -21.92
C SER A 193 -10.04 -3.73 -21.23
N LEU A 194 -8.81 -3.24 -21.15
CA LEU A 194 -7.70 -3.94 -20.51
C LEU A 194 -6.84 -2.95 -19.72
N GLU A 195 -6.40 -3.35 -18.53
CA GLU A 195 -5.44 -2.57 -17.74
C GLU A 195 -4.03 -3.16 -17.85
N VAL A 196 -3.05 -2.32 -18.18
CA VAL A 196 -1.63 -2.65 -18.18
C VAL A 196 -0.97 -1.96 -17.00
N SER A 197 -0.14 -2.68 -16.26
CA SER A 197 0.71 -2.13 -15.19
C SER A 197 2.19 -2.29 -15.53
N LEU A 198 2.98 -1.25 -15.28
CA LEU A 198 4.42 -1.14 -15.52
C LEU A 198 5.11 -0.68 -14.23
N GLN A 199 6.29 -1.23 -13.92
CA GLN A 199 7.00 -0.91 -12.68
C GLN A 199 8.52 -0.80 -12.91
N GLY A 200 8.99 0.42 -13.13
CA GLY A 200 10.41 0.69 -13.33
C GLY A 200 11.07 1.32 -12.10
N VAL A 201 12.40 1.22 -12.02
CA VAL A 201 13.22 2.08 -11.15
C VAL A 201 13.86 3.14 -12.04
N ALA A 202 13.92 4.40 -11.63
CA ALA A 202 14.65 5.44 -12.35
C ALA A 202 15.77 6.01 -11.47
N ILE A 203 16.99 6.05 -12.01
CA ILE A 203 18.17 6.63 -11.37
C ILE A 203 18.59 7.82 -12.22
N LEU A 204 18.34 9.02 -11.71
CA LEU A 204 18.45 10.26 -12.50
C LEU A 204 19.58 11.13 -11.96
N GLY A 205 20.62 11.35 -12.78
CA GLY A 205 21.73 12.25 -12.43
C GLY A 205 21.43 13.73 -12.64
N ALA A 206 20.34 14.06 -13.33
CA ALA A 206 19.89 15.42 -13.65
C ALA A 206 18.36 15.44 -13.80
N PRO A 207 17.72 16.62 -13.76
CA PRO A 207 16.29 16.73 -14.04
C PRO A 207 15.94 16.07 -15.38
N THR A 208 15.04 15.08 -15.36
CA THR A 208 14.73 14.22 -16.49
C THR A 208 13.23 13.96 -16.55
N THR A 209 12.66 13.97 -17.75
CA THR A 209 11.28 13.56 -17.99
C THR A 209 11.22 12.05 -18.18
N VAL A 210 10.42 11.38 -17.34
CA VAL A 210 10.06 9.97 -17.54
C VAL A 210 8.74 9.92 -18.30
N THR A 211 8.71 9.15 -19.38
CA THR A 211 7.55 9.04 -20.27
C THR A 211 7.01 7.62 -20.28
N MET A 212 5.68 7.51 -20.23
CA MET A 212 4.98 6.30 -20.60
C MET A 212 4.53 6.42 -22.05
N ILE A 213 4.94 5.45 -22.85
CA ILE A 213 4.56 5.34 -24.26
C ILE A 213 3.68 4.12 -24.44
N CYS A 214 2.68 4.22 -25.31
CA CYS A 214 1.89 3.08 -25.73
C CYS A 214 1.69 3.09 -27.25
N LEU A 215 1.42 1.91 -27.82
CA LEU A 215 0.95 1.76 -29.19
C LEU A 215 -0.25 0.83 -29.22
N ALA A 216 -1.15 1.07 -30.18
CA ALA A 216 -2.25 0.20 -30.56
C ALA A 216 -2.65 0.49 -32.02
N GLN A 217 -3.37 -0.42 -32.66
CA GLN A 217 -3.83 -0.23 -34.04
C GLN A 217 -4.89 0.88 -34.13
N ASN A 218 -5.93 0.79 -33.31
CA ASN A 218 -6.95 1.82 -33.12
C ASN A 218 -7.47 1.74 -31.69
N GLY A 219 -7.24 2.75 -30.88
CA GLY A 219 -7.76 2.75 -29.52
C GLY A 219 -7.54 4.04 -28.76
N PHE A 220 -7.92 3.99 -27.48
CA PHE A 220 -7.64 5.05 -26.52
C PHE A 220 -6.85 4.48 -25.35
N ALA A 221 -5.87 5.25 -24.87
CA ALA A 221 -5.18 5.00 -23.62
C ALA A 221 -5.70 5.98 -22.56
N SER A 222 -6.05 5.46 -21.39
CA SER A 222 -6.26 6.21 -20.14
C SER A 222 -5.11 5.93 -19.19
N PRO A 223 -4.04 6.74 -19.25
CA PRO A 223 -2.82 6.50 -18.51
C PRO A 223 -2.82 7.17 -17.12
N GLN A 224 -2.12 6.55 -16.18
CA GLN A 224 -1.68 7.12 -14.91
C GLN A 224 -0.19 6.81 -14.74
N LEU A 225 0.59 7.81 -14.36
CA LEU A 225 2.02 7.66 -14.09
C LEU A 225 2.33 8.28 -12.74
N THR A 226 2.97 7.52 -11.87
CA THR A 226 3.36 7.95 -10.54
C THR A 226 4.82 7.61 -10.32
N ALA A 227 5.62 8.59 -9.90
CA ALA A 227 6.98 8.38 -9.47
C ALA A 227 7.10 8.74 -8.00
N LEU A 228 7.56 7.77 -7.20
CA LEU A 228 7.80 7.94 -5.79
C LEU A 228 9.30 8.13 -5.60
N LYS A 229 9.69 9.31 -5.12
CA LYS A 229 11.08 9.54 -4.73
C LYS A 229 11.41 8.64 -3.55
N VAL A 230 12.46 7.86 -3.72
CA VAL A 230 13.01 7.04 -2.66
C VAL A 230 14.36 7.60 -2.25
N GLY A 231 14.77 7.26 -1.03
CA GLY A 231 16.13 7.53 -0.57
C GLY A 231 17.16 6.69 -1.31
N GLU A 232 18.21 6.28 -0.61
CA GLU A 232 19.29 5.50 -1.20
C GLU A 232 18.85 4.06 -1.53
N LEU A 233 19.06 3.66 -2.80
CA LEU A 233 18.74 2.32 -3.28
C LEU A 233 19.87 1.37 -2.88
N HIS A 234 19.59 0.43 -1.98
CA HIS A 234 20.56 -0.59 -1.59
C HIS A 234 20.53 -1.74 -2.60
N LEU A 235 21.44 -1.72 -3.57
CA LEU A 235 21.62 -2.83 -4.50
C LEU A 235 22.45 -3.93 -3.81
N PRO A 236 22.04 -5.21 -3.88
CA PRO A 236 22.88 -6.30 -3.41
C PRO A 236 24.16 -6.36 -4.25
N ASN A 237 25.31 -6.42 -3.57
CA ASN A 237 26.63 -6.64 -4.18
C ASN A 237 26.74 -8.02 -4.83
#